data_AF-A0A1Z4I7Y3-F1
#
_entry.id   AF-A0A1Z4I7Y3-F1
#
_cell.length_a   1.000
_cell.length_b   1.000
_cell.length_c   1.000
_cell.angle_alpha   90.00
_cell.angle_beta   90.00
_cell.angle_gamma   90.00
#
_symmetry.space_group_name_H-M   'P 1'
#
loop_
_entity.id
_entity.type
_entity.pdbx_description
1 polymer ?
#
loop_
_entity_poly.entity_id
_entity_poly.type
_entity_poly.pdbx_seq_one_letter_code
_entity_poly.pdbx_strand_id
1 'polypeptide(L)' 'MSPSDSLEDSQTKMREYIDNQVKLGWLINRKTRQVEIYRQEKPTQVLDSPTQLFGEDILPGFILNLQLVW' A
#
# COMPACT_ATOMS: atom_id res chain seq x y z
N MET A 1 -2.29 -2.07 10.84
CA MET A 1 -1.51 -3.23 11.33
C MET A 1 -1.90 -3.52 12.77
N SER A 2 -2.37 -4.73 13.05
CA SER A 2 -2.56 -5.15 14.44
C SER A 2 -1.19 -5.22 15.13
N PRO A 3 -1.11 -5.19 16.47
CA PRO A 3 0.15 -5.34 17.19
C PRO A 3 0.91 -6.64 16.89
N SER A 4 0.21 -7.65 16.36
CA SER A 4 0.65 -9.03 16.18
C SER A 4 0.99 -9.42 14.73
N ASP A 5 0.64 -8.60 13.73
CA ASP A 5 1.08 -8.85 12.35
C ASP A 5 2.49 -8.29 12.18
N SER A 6 3.46 -9.15 11.87
CA SER A 6 4.79 -8.67 11.51
C SER A 6 4.70 -7.93 10.17
N LEU A 7 5.48 -6.84 10.04
CA LEU A 7 5.56 -6.08 8.79
C LEU A 7 5.97 -7.00 7.62
N GLU A 8 6.87 -7.94 7.90
CA GLU A 8 7.41 -8.91 6.96
C GLU A 8 6.34 -9.88 6.44
N ASP A 9 5.45 -10.38 7.30
CA ASP A 9 4.33 -11.23 6.87
C ASP A 9 3.38 -10.48 5.94
N SER A 10 3.13 -9.20 6.24
CA SER A 10 2.27 -8.35 5.41
C SER A 10 2.91 -8.10 4.05
N GLN A 11 4.20 -7.77 4.00
CA GLN A 11 4.96 -7.61 2.75
C GLN A 11 5.01 -8.91 1.93
N THR A 12 5.08 -10.07 2.58
CA THR A 12 5.02 -11.38 1.91
C THR A 12 3.69 -11.60 1.22
N LYS A 13 2.57 -11.31 1.90
CA LYS A 13 1.24 -11.38 1.27
C LYS A 13 1.08 -10.38 0.13
N MET A 14 1.66 -9.18 0.24
CA MET A 14 1.63 -8.21 -0.85
C MET A 14 2.31 -8.74 -2.11
N ARG A 15 3.45 -9.43 -1.97
CA ARG A 15 4.11 -10.10 -3.10
C ARG A 15 3.22 -11.17 -3.72
N GLU A 16 2.63 -12.04 -2.89
CA GLU A 16 1.69 -13.07 -3.35
C GLU A 16 0.50 -12.48 -4.14
N TYR A 17 -0.03 -11.33 -3.70
CA TYR A 17 -1.10 -10.65 -4.44
C TYR A 17 -0.66 -10.13 -5.80
N ILE A 18 0.53 -9.52 -5.90
CA ILE A 18 1.06 -9.04 -7.18
C ILE A 18 1.35 -10.21 -8.13
N ASP A 19 1.90 -11.31 -7.61
CA ASP A 19 2.13 -12.54 -8.37
C ASP A 19 0.82 -13.11 -8.94
N ASN A 20 -0.26 -13.02 -8.16
CA ASN A 20 -1.63 -13.35 -8.56
C ASN A 20 -2.34 -12.25 -9.39
N GLN A 21 -1.58 -11.38 -10.06
CA GLN A 21 -2.07 -10.39 -11.01
C GLN A 21 -2.87 -9.22 -10.42
N VAL A 22 -2.73 -8.93 -9.12
CA VAL A 22 -3.25 -7.68 -8.55
C VAL A 22 -2.50 -6.49 -9.16
N LYS A 23 -3.26 -5.51 -9.68
CA LYS A 23 -2.70 -4.37 -10.42
C LYS A 23 -2.18 -3.25 -9.52
N LEU A 24 -2.79 -3.08 -8.35
CA LEU A 24 -2.45 -2.03 -7.38
C LEU A 24 -2.70 -2.53 -5.97
N GLY A 25 -1.72 -2.34 -5.09
CA GLY A 25 -1.82 -2.69 -3.68
C GLY A 25 -1.19 -1.61 -2.80
N TRP A 26 -1.83 -1.31 -1.66
CA TRP A 26 -1.32 -0.39 -0.65
C TRP A 26 -1.14 -1.11 0.68
N LEU A 27 0.08 -1.10 1.21
CA LEU A 27 0.37 -1.53 2.57
C LEU A 27 0.55 -0.29 3.45
N ILE A 28 -0.43 -0.03 4.31
CA ILE A 28 -0.46 1.17 5.18
C ILE A 28 0.10 0.81 6.56
N ASN A 29 1.30 1.30 6.85
CA ASN A 29 1.94 1.18 8.16
C ASN A 29 1.64 2.43 9.01
N ARG A 30 0.62 2.32 9.88
CA ARG A 30 0.18 3.41 10.77
C ARG A 30 1.22 3.80 11.83
N LYS A 31 2.09 2.87 12.26
CA LYS A 31 3.08 3.13 13.32
C LYS A 31 4.17 4.08 12.82
N THR A 32 4.62 3.89 11.60
CA THR A 32 5.64 4.74 10.94
C THR A 32 5.04 5.80 10.04
N ARG A 33 3.70 5.84 9.90
CA ARG A 33 2.95 6.66 8.94
C ARG A 33 3.48 6.50 7.52
N GLN A 34 3.76 5.27 7.13
CA GLN A 34 4.38 4.97 5.84
C GLN A 34 3.41 4.16 4.99
N VAL A 35 3.42 4.37 3.68
CA VAL A 35 2.64 3.58 2.73
C VAL A 35 3.57 2.99 1.70
N GLU A 36 3.51 1.68 1.54
CA GLU A 36 4.17 0.99 0.44
C GLU A 36 3.13 0.73 -0.67
N ILE A 37 3.50 1.07 -1.91
CA ILE A 37 2.68 0.94 -3.10
C ILE A 37 3.28 -0.16 -3.97
N TYR A 38 2.46 -1.17 -4.23
CA TYR A 38 2.79 -2.35 -5.02
C TYR A 38 2.05 -2.27 -6.35
N ARG A 39 2.78 -2.50 -7.44
CA ARG A 39 2.27 -2.50 -8.82
C ARG A 39 2.93 -3.64 -9.59
N GLN A 40 2.25 -4.16 -10.60
CA GLN A 40 2.85 -5.16 -11.49
C GLN A 40 4.08 -4.59 -12.18
N GLU A 41 5.14 -5.41 -12.26
CA GLU A 41 6.38 -5.12 -13.00
C GLU A 41 7.10 -3.82 -12.60
N LYS A 42 6.75 -3.24 -11.45
CA LYS A 42 7.37 -2.03 -10.93
C LYS A 42 7.93 -2.29 -9.54
N PRO A 43 9.04 -1.64 -9.17
CA PRO A 43 9.54 -1.71 -7.81
C PRO A 43 8.52 -1.13 -6.83
N THR A 44 8.49 -1.69 -5.62
CA THR A 44 7.69 -1.15 -4.51
C THR A 44 8.09 0.31 -4.26
N GLN A 45 7.12 1.20 -4.28
CA GLN A 45 7.33 2.61 -3.97
C GLN A 45 6.93 2.87 -2.52
N VAL A 46 7.75 3.60 -1.78
CA VAL A 46 7.46 3.93 -0.38
C VAL A 46 7.21 5.42 -0.26
N LEU A 47 6.11 5.78 0.39
CA LEU A 47 5.73 7.16 0.69
C LEU A 47 5.75 7.39 2.20
N ASP A 48 6.42 8.45 2.62
CA ASP A 48 6.49 8.87 4.02
C ASP A 48 5.42 9.90 4.35
N SER A 49 4.56 9.57 5.31
CA SER A 49 3.43 10.39 5.79
C SER A 49 2.55 10.99 4.69
N PRO A 50 2.11 10.22 3.67
CA PRO A 50 1.21 10.74 2.65
C PRO A 50 -0.14 11.14 3.26
N THR A 51 -0.70 12.25 2.78
CA THR A 51 -2.06 12.68 3.15
C THR A 51 -3.12 12.07 2.24
N GLN A 52 -2.74 11.69 1.02
CA GLN A 52 -3.64 11.14 -0.01
C GLN A 52 -2.92 10.07 -0.83
N LEU A 53 -3.68 9.09 -1.31
CA LEU A 53 -3.25 8.13 -2.33
C LEU A 53 -4.17 8.23 -3.55
N PHE A 54 -3.61 8.01 -4.73
CA PHE A 54 -4.32 8.07 -6.00
C PHE A 54 -4.48 6.67 -6.58
N GLY A 55 -5.65 6.39 -7.14
CA GLY A 55 -5.93 5.13 -7.82
C GLY A 55 -5.21 4.90 -9.15
N GLU A 56 -4.46 5.91 -9.62
CA GLU A 56 -3.72 5.91 -10.89
C GLU A 56 -4.61 5.48 -12.08
N ASP A 57 -4.04 4.82 -13.08
CA ASP A 57 -4.76 4.29 -14.23
C ASP A 57 -5.63 3.07 -13.89
N ILE A 58 -5.46 2.48 -12.70
CA ILE A 58 -6.18 1.28 -12.26
C ILE A 58 -7.56 1.63 -11.72
N LEU A 59 -7.64 2.72 -10.95
CA LEU A 59 -8.88 3.29 -10.40
C LEU A 59 -8.91 4.79 -10.74
N PRO A 60 -9.24 5.16 -12.00
CA PRO A 60 -9.20 6.54 -12.45
C PRO A 60 -10.10 7.44 -11.60
N GLY A 61 -9.53 8.55 -11.10
CA GLY A 61 -10.25 9.53 -10.27
C GLY A 61 -10.45 9.12 -8.81
N PHE A 62 -10.00 7.94 -8.39
CA PHE A 62 -10.06 7.52 -7.00
C PHE A 62 -8.99 8.22 -6.16
N ILE A 63 -9.41 8.79 -5.03
CA ILE A 63 -8.53 9.43 -4.04
C ILE A 63 -8.86 8.86 -2.67
N LEU A 64 -7.88 8.25 -2.01
CA LEU A 64 -7.99 7.83 -0.62
C LEU A 64 -7.37 8.90 0.29
N ASN A 65 -8.18 9.51 1.15
CA ASN A 65 -7.69 10.44 2.17
C ASN A 65 -7.19 9.66 3.39
N LEU A 66 -5.88 9.75 3.67
CA LEU A 66 -5.22 9.06 4.78
C LEU A 66 -5.19 9.87 6.08
N GLN A 67 -5.61 11.14 6.06
CA GLN A 67 -5.71 11.94 7.29
C GLN A 67 -6.66 11.32 8.32
N LEU A 68 -7.66 10.56 7.87
CA LEU A 68 -8.60 9.82 8.72
C LEU A 68 -8.04 8.47 9.21
N VAL A 69 -6.95 8.00 8.61
CA VAL A 69 -6.35 6.67 8.87
C VAL A 69 -5.19 6.75 9.85
N TRP A 70 -4.49 7.88 9.91
CA TRP A 70 -3.44 8.12 10.91
C TRP A 70 -4.04 8.17 12.31
#